data_AF-A0A1J5TLF7-F1
#
_entry.id   AF-A0A1J5TLF7-F1
#
_cell.length_a   1.000
_cell.length_b   1.000
_cell.length_c   1.000
_cell.angle_alpha   90.00
_cell.angle_beta   90.00
_cell.angle_gamma   90.00
#
_symmetry.space_group_name_H-M   'P 1'
#
loop_
_entity.id
_entity.type
_entity.pdbx_description
1 polymer ?
#
loop_
_entity_poly.entity_id
_entity_poly.type
_entity_poly.pdbx_seq_one_letter_code
_entity_poly.pdbx_strand_id
1 'polypeptide(L)'
;MAQRREPGILVLAQELASSIEKHVEDREYSPTYLISEIGGKLSRVLIAGVLDQIENRGSEEDPFYTARVIDPNGDYYYLQAGQYNPEGAAALSKLEVGVPVLCVGKVRARTPEDSERTYVSVQPESIRAVTMKEVNHWAVRACDGLMLRIKATKAFDNEEDFGKLKLNDREMDGIKLSREFYQSVALENYQALLYNCLTRLAGGELESPESEFTGEFESAGDNIDAAVQSEKENPETKVETEISKEEKPETEVETEKVTEDKKTDDNESKVMNLIRKMDEGDGIYYDDLGIAISMEGVDGPMLDEVLDSLTDQGLIYQPRFNHYKEA
;
A
#
# COMPACT_ATOMS: atom_id res chain seq x y z
N MET A 1 2.22 19.78 -35.43
CA MET A 1 3.55 19.67 -34.79
C MET A 1 3.58 18.36 -34.03
N ALA A 2 4.61 17.53 -34.19
CA ALA A 2 4.71 16.30 -33.41
C ALA A 2 4.73 16.66 -31.92
N GLN A 3 3.76 16.16 -31.17
CA GLN A 3 3.62 16.41 -29.74
C GLN A 3 4.91 15.90 -29.07
N ARG A 4 5.66 16.81 -28.43
CA ARG A 4 6.91 16.46 -27.77
C ARG A 4 6.58 15.49 -26.64
N ARG A 5 7.10 14.26 -26.71
CA ARG A 5 6.89 13.27 -25.65
C ARG A 5 7.45 13.83 -24.35
N GLU A 6 6.64 13.80 -23.30
CA GLU A 6 7.11 14.21 -21.98
C GLU A 6 8.22 13.27 -21.50
N PRO A 7 9.23 13.80 -20.79
CA PRO A 7 10.26 12.97 -20.20
C PRO A 7 9.67 12.05 -19.12
N GLY A 8 10.27 10.87 -18.98
CA GLY A 8 9.94 9.95 -17.89
C GLY A 8 10.42 10.51 -16.55
N ILE A 9 9.53 10.61 -15.57
CA ILE A 9 9.88 10.98 -14.20
C ILE A 9 10.51 9.79 -13.50
N LEU A 10 11.56 10.03 -12.72
CA LEU A 10 12.15 9.03 -11.83
C LEU A 10 11.35 9.00 -10.53
N VAL A 11 10.86 7.82 -10.18
CA VAL A 11 9.97 7.60 -9.04
C VAL A 11 10.25 6.24 -8.43
N LEU A 12 10.30 6.14 -7.10
CA LEU A 12 10.45 4.87 -6.38
C LEU A 12 9.13 4.09 -6.38
N ALA A 13 9.19 2.78 -6.18
CA ALA A 13 8.02 1.91 -6.29
C ALA A 13 6.91 2.27 -5.30
N GLN A 14 7.27 2.52 -4.03
CA GLN A 14 6.30 2.90 -3.00
C GLN A 14 5.53 4.20 -3.34
N GLU A 15 6.23 5.23 -3.86
CA GLU A 15 5.60 6.49 -4.28
C GLU A 15 4.70 6.29 -5.51
N LEU A 16 5.11 5.42 -6.44
CA LEU A 16 4.29 5.12 -7.61
C LEU A 16 3.02 4.37 -7.22
N ALA A 17 3.12 3.41 -6.29
CA ALA A 17 2.00 2.59 -5.84
C ALA A 17 0.92 3.41 -5.13
N SER A 18 1.29 4.43 -4.36
CA SER A 18 0.34 5.35 -3.71
C SER A 18 -0.29 6.38 -4.66
N SER A 19 0.17 6.48 -5.90
CA SER A 19 -0.32 7.47 -6.88
C SER A 19 -1.61 6.99 -7.57
N ILE A 20 -2.74 7.00 -6.87
CA ILE A 20 -4.03 6.51 -7.39
C ILE A 20 -4.89 7.59 -8.07
N GLU A 21 -4.73 8.86 -7.67
CA GLU A 21 -5.57 9.97 -8.12
C GLU A 21 -5.30 10.35 -9.58
N LYS A 22 -6.36 10.40 -10.38
CA LYS A 22 -6.31 10.67 -11.82
C LYS A 22 -6.60 12.12 -12.12
N HIS A 23 -5.73 12.75 -12.90
CA HIS A 23 -5.93 14.09 -13.42
C HIS A 23 -5.84 14.09 -14.95
N VAL A 24 -6.82 14.72 -15.61
CA VAL A 24 -6.86 14.91 -17.06
C VAL A 24 -7.02 16.40 -17.33
N GLU A 25 -6.16 16.94 -18.18
CA GLU A 25 -6.23 18.34 -18.58
C GLU A 25 -7.22 18.56 -19.73
N ASP A 26 -7.78 19.77 -19.82
CA ASP A 26 -8.77 20.17 -20.84
C ASP A 26 -8.19 20.32 -22.27
N ARG A 27 -6.94 19.91 -22.52
CA ARG A 27 -6.35 19.98 -23.87
C ARG A 27 -6.69 18.72 -24.67
N GLU A 28 -6.95 18.90 -25.97
CA GLU A 28 -7.17 17.79 -26.90
C GLU A 28 -5.96 16.84 -26.89
N TYR A 29 -6.19 15.54 -26.66
CA TYR A 29 -5.15 14.50 -26.51
C TYR A 29 -4.21 14.67 -25.30
N SER A 30 -4.68 15.28 -24.20
CA SER A 30 -3.95 15.28 -22.94
C SER A 30 -3.76 13.86 -22.40
N PRO A 31 -2.55 13.50 -21.92
CA PRO A 31 -2.38 12.24 -21.23
C PRO A 31 -3.14 12.28 -19.90
N THR A 32 -3.56 11.11 -19.43
CA THR A 32 -3.99 10.92 -18.04
C THR A 32 -2.76 10.94 -17.16
N TYR A 33 -2.74 11.83 -16.18
CA TYR A 33 -1.73 11.89 -15.14
C TYR A 33 -2.24 11.16 -13.90
N LEU A 34 -1.34 10.47 -13.20
CA LEU A 34 -1.53 10.08 -11.82
C LEU A 34 -0.77 11.06 -10.92
N ILE A 35 -1.41 11.52 -9.86
CA ILE A 35 -0.82 12.47 -8.93
C ILE A 35 -0.39 11.71 -7.67
N SER A 36 0.90 11.74 -7.38
CA SER A 36 1.45 11.22 -6.13
C SER A 36 1.08 12.13 -4.95
N GLU A 37 0.93 11.55 -3.77
CA GLU A 37 0.67 12.27 -2.51
C GLU A 37 1.73 13.35 -2.21
N ILE A 38 2.97 13.19 -2.70
CA ILE A 38 4.03 14.19 -2.54
C ILE A 38 4.20 15.08 -3.79
N GLY A 39 3.20 15.13 -4.66
CA GLY A 39 3.12 16.06 -5.79
C GLY A 39 3.89 15.67 -7.04
N GLY A 40 4.17 14.38 -7.21
CA GLY A 40 4.61 13.83 -8.49
C GLY A 40 3.47 13.81 -9.51
N LYS A 41 3.59 14.54 -10.63
CA LYS A 41 2.63 14.48 -11.76
C LYS A 41 3.05 13.43 -12.80
N LEU A 42 2.62 12.20 -12.64
CA LEU A 42 3.13 11.01 -13.32
C LEU A 42 2.29 10.63 -14.56
N SER A 43 2.87 10.73 -15.76
CA SER A 43 2.28 10.23 -17.02
C SER A 43 3.14 9.13 -17.62
N ARG A 44 4.45 9.40 -17.65
CA ARG A 44 5.52 8.54 -18.09
C ARG A 44 6.57 8.50 -16.99
N VAL A 45 7.04 7.30 -16.68
CA VAL A 45 8.05 7.08 -15.65
C VAL A 45 9.27 6.40 -16.25
N LEU A 46 10.41 6.65 -15.61
CA LEU A 46 11.63 5.88 -15.79
C LEU A 46 11.89 5.17 -14.47
N ILE A 47 11.79 3.84 -14.48
CA ILE A 47 12.01 2.98 -13.32
C ILE A 47 13.22 2.08 -13.56
N ALA A 48 13.90 1.68 -12.50
CA ALA A 48 14.95 0.67 -12.59
C ALA A 48 14.92 -0.23 -11.35
N GLY A 49 15.41 -1.45 -11.52
CA GLY A 49 15.36 -2.46 -10.46
C GLY A 49 15.78 -3.83 -10.97
N VAL A 50 15.54 -4.87 -10.20
CA VAL A 50 15.82 -6.26 -10.57
C VAL A 50 14.52 -6.94 -10.97
N LEU A 51 14.49 -7.59 -12.14
CA LEU A 51 13.32 -8.33 -12.59
C LEU A 51 13.12 -9.56 -11.69
N ASP A 52 12.03 -9.60 -10.94
CA ASP A 52 11.73 -10.65 -9.97
C ASP A 52 10.88 -11.77 -10.56
N GLN A 53 9.84 -11.39 -11.30
CA GLN A 53 8.91 -12.35 -11.89
C GLN A 53 8.47 -11.86 -13.26
N ILE A 54 8.27 -12.81 -14.18
CA ILE A 54 7.65 -12.57 -15.47
C ILE A 54 6.73 -13.74 -15.81
N GLU A 55 5.48 -13.43 -16.15
CA GLU A 55 4.46 -14.41 -16.51
C GLU A 55 3.75 -13.97 -17.78
N ASN A 56 3.44 -14.92 -18.66
CA ASN A 56 2.49 -14.71 -19.74
C ASN A 56 1.13 -15.27 -19.30
N ARG A 57 0.16 -14.39 -19.07
CA ARG A 57 -1.24 -14.74 -18.73
C ARG A 57 -2.16 -14.78 -19.96
N GLY A 58 -1.61 -14.48 -21.14
CA GLY A 58 -2.32 -14.56 -22.42
C GLY A 58 -2.12 -15.92 -23.11
N SER A 59 -2.61 -16.03 -24.34
CA SER A 59 -2.32 -17.17 -25.21
C SER A 59 -1.00 -16.96 -25.97
N GLU A 60 -0.54 -17.97 -26.70
CA GLU A 60 0.63 -17.81 -27.58
C GLU A 60 0.35 -16.84 -28.75
N GLU A 61 -0.91 -16.75 -29.20
CA GLU A 61 -1.34 -15.85 -30.28
C GLU A 61 -1.57 -14.42 -29.77
N ASP A 62 -2.10 -14.27 -28.56
CA ASP A 62 -2.37 -13.00 -27.90
C ASP A 62 -1.66 -12.95 -26.53
N PRO A 63 -0.33 -12.73 -26.51
CA PRO A 63 0.43 -12.73 -25.27
C PRO A 63 0.02 -11.54 -24.38
N PHE A 64 -0.05 -11.79 -23.09
CA PHE A 64 -0.29 -10.80 -22.05
C PHE A 64 0.73 -11.00 -20.93
N TYR A 65 1.84 -10.27 -21.01
CA TYR A 65 2.91 -10.32 -20.04
C TYR A 65 2.62 -9.45 -18.82
N THR A 66 2.75 -10.05 -17.65
CA THR A 66 2.81 -9.38 -16.35
C THR A 66 4.19 -9.61 -15.76
N ALA A 67 4.85 -8.55 -15.29
CA ALA A 67 6.16 -8.66 -14.66
C ALA A 67 6.25 -7.84 -13.38
N ARG A 68 7.08 -8.29 -12.44
CA ARG A 68 7.43 -7.58 -11.21
C ARG A 68 8.89 -7.19 -11.22
N VAL A 69 9.19 -5.95 -10.88
CA VAL A 69 10.55 -5.43 -10.76
C VAL A 69 10.76 -4.91 -9.35
N ILE A 70 11.77 -5.41 -8.65
CA ILE A 70 12.16 -4.96 -7.31
C ILE A 70 12.99 -3.68 -7.44
N ASP A 71 12.51 -2.59 -6.86
CA ASP A 71 13.23 -1.33 -6.66
C ASP A 71 14.42 -1.55 -5.71
N PRO A 72 15.55 -0.82 -5.81
CA PRO A 72 16.58 -0.77 -4.77
C PRO A 72 16.10 -0.64 -3.32
N ASN A 73 14.92 -0.07 -3.06
CA ASN A 73 14.32 -0.04 -1.71
C ASN A 73 13.67 -1.38 -1.27
N GLY A 74 13.50 -2.35 -2.16
CA GLY A 74 12.86 -3.65 -1.89
C GLY A 74 11.38 -3.73 -2.27
N ASP A 75 10.76 -2.61 -2.64
CA ASP A 75 9.37 -2.58 -3.11
C ASP A 75 9.23 -2.98 -4.58
N TYR A 76 8.00 -3.26 -5.02
CA TYR A 76 7.73 -3.79 -6.36
C TYR A 76 7.09 -2.76 -7.30
N TYR A 77 7.59 -2.72 -8.53
CA TYR A 77 6.88 -2.19 -9.68
C TYR A 77 6.14 -3.29 -10.42
N TYR A 78 4.88 -3.03 -10.77
CA TYR A 78 4.09 -3.91 -11.62
C TYR A 78 4.11 -3.44 -13.08
N LEU A 79 4.58 -4.31 -13.97
CA LEU A 79 4.61 -4.09 -15.41
C LEU A 79 3.54 -4.91 -16.10
N GLN A 80 2.85 -4.31 -17.07
CA GLN A 80 1.84 -5.01 -17.90
C GLN A 80 2.02 -4.66 -19.38
N ALA A 81 2.09 -5.68 -20.23
CA ALA A 81 2.11 -5.51 -21.69
C ALA A 81 1.36 -6.64 -22.38
N GLY A 82 0.40 -6.30 -23.24
CA GLY A 82 -0.34 -7.29 -24.02
C GLY A 82 -0.61 -6.82 -25.46
N GLN A 83 -1.76 -7.21 -26.02
CA GLN A 83 -2.15 -6.88 -27.41
C GLN A 83 -2.09 -5.37 -27.75
N TYR A 84 -2.40 -4.49 -26.80
CA TYR A 84 -2.34 -3.03 -26.99
C TYR A 84 -0.94 -2.44 -26.73
N ASN A 85 0.04 -3.30 -26.42
CA ASN A 85 1.44 -2.96 -26.19
C ASN A 85 2.39 -4.05 -26.74
N PRO A 86 2.38 -4.31 -28.06
CA PRO A 86 3.16 -5.40 -28.64
C PRO A 86 4.67 -5.20 -28.48
N GLU A 87 5.14 -3.94 -28.52
CA GLU A 87 6.56 -3.61 -28.31
C GLU A 87 7.02 -3.96 -26.88
N GLY A 88 6.23 -3.58 -25.87
CA GLY A 88 6.49 -3.93 -24.48
C GLY A 88 6.44 -5.43 -24.23
N ALA A 89 5.46 -6.13 -24.82
CA ALA A 89 5.32 -7.58 -24.69
C ALA A 89 6.52 -8.32 -25.30
N ALA A 90 6.96 -7.91 -26.50
CA ALA A 90 8.12 -8.49 -27.17
C ALA A 90 9.46 -8.18 -26.49
N ALA A 91 9.53 -7.08 -25.72
CA ALA A 91 10.70 -6.75 -24.92
C ALA A 91 10.73 -7.55 -23.61
N LEU A 92 9.58 -7.69 -22.94
CA LEU A 92 9.44 -8.53 -21.74
C LEU A 92 9.75 -10.01 -22.04
N SER A 93 9.26 -10.55 -23.16
CA SER A 93 9.46 -11.97 -23.51
C SER A 93 10.94 -12.40 -23.69
N LYS A 94 11.85 -11.44 -23.84
CA LYS A 94 13.30 -11.68 -24.03
C LYS A 94 14.11 -11.54 -22.75
N LEU A 95 13.48 -11.15 -21.64
CA LEU A 95 14.15 -10.93 -20.37
C LEU A 95 14.06 -12.18 -19.50
N GLU A 96 15.08 -12.35 -18.67
CA GLU A 96 15.18 -13.43 -17.69
C GLU A 96 15.05 -12.87 -16.28
N VAL A 97 14.45 -13.64 -15.38
CA VAL A 97 14.35 -13.30 -13.96
C VAL A 97 15.75 -13.17 -13.35
N GLY A 98 15.91 -12.25 -12.40
CA GLY A 98 17.15 -11.92 -11.72
C GLY A 98 18.02 -10.87 -12.44
N VAL A 99 17.63 -10.45 -13.66
CA VAL A 99 18.40 -9.47 -14.43
C VAL A 99 18.02 -8.04 -14.01
N PRO A 100 19.00 -7.14 -13.77
CA PRO A 100 18.72 -5.73 -13.56
C PRO A 100 18.17 -5.09 -14.84
N VAL A 101 17.11 -4.33 -14.72
CA VAL A 101 16.38 -3.73 -15.84
C VAL A 101 16.17 -2.23 -15.64
N LEU A 102 16.08 -1.53 -16.77
CA LEU A 102 15.68 -0.14 -16.83
C LEU A 102 14.51 -0.02 -17.80
N CYS A 103 13.40 0.52 -17.31
CA CYS A 103 12.13 0.55 -18.02
C CYS A 103 11.58 1.97 -18.10
N VAL A 104 11.26 2.41 -19.31
CA VAL A 104 10.46 3.61 -19.55
C VAL A 104 9.05 3.15 -19.91
N GLY A 105 8.04 3.68 -19.24
CA GLY A 105 6.66 3.27 -19.49
C GLY A 105 5.63 4.32 -19.11
N LYS A 106 4.40 4.12 -19.60
CA LYS A 106 3.24 4.93 -19.24
C LYS A 106 2.62 4.39 -17.97
N VAL A 107 2.24 5.26 -17.05
CA VAL A 107 1.57 4.83 -15.81
C VAL A 107 0.08 4.69 -16.07
N ARG A 108 -0.52 3.62 -15.54
CA ARG A 108 -1.95 3.33 -15.59
C ARG A 108 -2.43 2.94 -14.21
N ALA A 109 -3.58 3.46 -13.82
CA ALA A 109 -4.30 3.01 -12.63
C ALA A 109 -5.59 2.32 -13.07
N ARG A 110 -5.77 1.08 -12.63
CA ARG A 110 -6.96 0.26 -12.89
C ARG A 110 -7.61 -0.11 -11.57
N THR A 111 -8.90 0.16 -11.48
CA THR A 111 -9.77 -0.32 -10.40
C THR A 111 -10.63 -1.43 -11.02
N PRO A 112 -10.41 -2.70 -10.66
CA PRO A 112 -11.27 -3.80 -11.09
C PRO A 112 -12.72 -3.56 -10.64
N GLU A 113 -13.71 -4.05 -11.40
CA GLU A 113 -15.12 -3.88 -11.04
C GLU A 113 -15.51 -4.65 -9.76
N ASP A 114 -14.76 -5.70 -9.45
CA ASP A 114 -14.97 -6.60 -8.32
C ASP A 114 -14.14 -6.21 -7.07
N SER A 115 -13.46 -5.07 -7.11
CA SER A 115 -12.65 -4.60 -5.98
C SER A 115 -12.60 -3.09 -5.90
N GLU A 116 -12.73 -2.54 -4.70
CA GLU A 116 -12.53 -1.11 -4.46
C GLU A 116 -11.05 -0.68 -4.54
N ARG A 117 -10.13 -1.66 -4.60
CA ARG A 117 -8.69 -1.42 -4.67
C ARG A 117 -8.25 -0.98 -6.06
N THR A 118 -7.49 0.11 -6.11
CA THR A 118 -6.88 0.61 -7.34
C THR A 118 -5.45 0.13 -7.45
N TYR A 119 -5.13 -0.53 -8.57
CA TYR A 119 -3.78 -1.01 -8.85
C TYR A 119 -3.08 -0.09 -9.84
N VAL A 120 -1.87 0.34 -9.49
CA VAL A 120 -1.00 1.11 -10.37
C VAL A 120 -0.05 0.16 -11.10
N SER A 121 -0.04 0.23 -12.42
CA SER A 121 0.86 -0.52 -13.29
C SER A 121 1.56 0.38 -14.29
N VAL A 122 2.72 -0.07 -14.77
CA VAL A 122 3.48 0.60 -15.81
C VAL A 122 3.36 -0.21 -17.09
N GLN A 123 2.91 0.43 -18.15
CA GLN A 123 2.89 -0.10 -19.50
C GLN A 123 4.24 0.20 -20.16
N PRO A 124 5.15 -0.79 -20.35
CA PRO A 124 6.49 -0.55 -20.85
C PRO A 124 6.46 -0.03 -22.29
N GLU A 125 7.10 1.10 -22.57
CA GLU A 125 7.41 1.54 -23.93
C GLU A 125 8.78 1.02 -24.38
N SER A 126 9.72 0.91 -23.45
CA SER A 126 11.05 0.36 -23.70
C SER A 126 11.59 -0.21 -22.40
N ILE A 127 12.01 -1.47 -22.42
CA ILE A 127 12.69 -2.12 -21.30
C ILE A 127 13.95 -2.80 -21.82
N ARG A 128 15.05 -2.68 -21.06
CA ARG A 128 16.31 -3.32 -21.39
C ARG A 128 17.01 -3.83 -20.13
N ALA A 129 17.75 -4.92 -20.28
CA ALA A 129 18.73 -5.35 -19.30
C ALA A 129 19.86 -4.32 -19.18
N VAL A 130 20.27 -4.04 -17.95
CA VAL A 130 21.31 -3.05 -17.58
C VAL A 130 22.22 -3.62 -16.50
N THR A 131 23.28 -2.89 -16.18
CA THR A 131 24.14 -3.24 -15.04
C THR A 131 23.59 -2.69 -13.72
N MET A 132 23.95 -3.32 -12.59
CA MET A 132 23.62 -2.78 -11.26
C MET A 132 24.16 -1.36 -11.02
N LYS A 133 25.26 -0.97 -11.69
CA LYS A 133 25.77 0.41 -11.63
C LYS A 133 24.79 1.42 -12.23
N GLU A 134 24.11 1.05 -13.32
CA GLU A 134 23.08 1.90 -13.94
C GLU A 134 21.84 2.00 -13.03
N VAL A 135 21.41 0.88 -12.41
CA VAL A 135 20.32 0.87 -11.44
C VAL A 135 20.64 1.77 -10.25
N ASN A 136 21.83 1.65 -9.66
CA ASN A 136 22.26 2.49 -8.53
C ASN A 136 22.35 3.98 -8.94
N HIS A 137 22.84 4.28 -10.15
CA HIS A 137 22.87 5.66 -10.64
C HIS A 137 21.46 6.23 -10.81
N TRP A 138 20.54 5.44 -11.36
CA TRP A 138 19.13 5.81 -11.44
C TRP A 138 18.53 6.04 -10.04
N ALA A 139 18.81 5.17 -9.08
CA ALA A 139 18.25 5.23 -7.73
C ALA A 139 18.67 6.51 -6.99
N VAL A 140 19.94 6.92 -7.11
CA VAL A 140 20.42 8.21 -6.56
C VAL A 140 19.64 9.38 -7.17
N ARG A 141 19.39 9.36 -8.49
CA ARG A 141 18.61 10.40 -9.16
C ARG A 141 17.14 10.39 -8.78
N ALA A 142 16.56 9.21 -8.54
CA ALA A 142 15.20 9.07 -8.03
C ALA A 142 15.10 9.65 -6.61
N CYS A 143 16.08 9.36 -5.74
CA CYS A 143 16.19 9.94 -4.40
C CYS A 143 16.33 11.46 -4.40
N ASP A 144 17.12 12.03 -5.32
CA ASP A 144 17.23 13.49 -5.49
C ASP A 144 15.86 14.12 -5.83
N GLY A 145 15.11 13.47 -6.74
CA GLY A 145 13.77 13.91 -7.13
C GLY A 145 12.75 13.80 -5.99
N LEU A 146 12.77 12.68 -5.25
CA LEU A 146 11.96 12.46 -4.06
C LEU A 146 12.25 13.51 -2.99
N MET A 147 13.53 13.77 -2.70
CA MET A 147 13.95 14.80 -1.75
C MET A 147 13.46 16.20 -2.16
N LEU A 148 13.51 16.53 -3.45
CA LEU A 148 13.00 17.80 -3.96
C LEU A 148 11.49 17.93 -3.74
N ARG A 149 10.72 16.86 -4.03
CA ARG A 149 9.27 16.81 -3.78
C ARG A 149 8.94 16.94 -2.30
N ILE A 150 9.61 16.21 -1.41
CA ILE A 150 9.43 16.33 0.05
C ILE A 150 9.68 17.77 0.52
N LYS A 151 10.75 18.41 0.06
CA LYS A 151 11.05 19.80 0.40
C LYS A 151 9.99 20.76 -0.14
N ALA A 152 9.53 20.55 -1.37
CA ALA A 152 8.51 21.38 -2.00
C ALA A 152 7.17 21.27 -1.28
N THR A 153 6.74 20.05 -0.95
CA THR A 153 5.50 19.81 -0.20
C THR A 153 5.55 20.42 1.20
N LYS A 154 6.71 20.35 1.87
CA LYS A 154 6.92 21.00 3.19
C LYS A 154 6.94 22.52 3.12
N ALA A 155 7.53 23.09 2.07
CA ALA A 155 7.65 24.52 1.88
C ALA A 155 6.41 25.16 1.24
N PHE A 156 5.42 24.38 0.80
CA PHE A 156 4.30 24.84 -0.01
C PHE A 156 3.52 26.02 0.62
N ASP A 157 3.29 25.97 1.93
CA ASP A 157 2.57 27.04 2.64
C ASP A 157 3.39 28.32 2.81
N ASN A 158 4.70 28.28 2.56
CA ASN A 158 5.60 29.42 2.63
C ASN A 158 6.13 29.79 1.25
N GLU A 159 5.52 30.80 0.63
CA GLU A 159 5.87 31.27 -0.73
C GLU A 159 7.36 31.62 -0.89
N GLU A 160 8.02 32.15 0.14
CA GLU A 160 9.44 32.48 0.06
C GLU A 160 10.31 31.23 -0.03
N ASP A 161 10.01 30.20 0.76
CA ASP A 161 10.78 28.95 0.76
C ASP A 161 10.46 28.09 -0.45
N PHE A 162 9.19 28.09 -0.89
CA PHE A 162 8.77 27.43 -2.12
C PHE A 162 9.44 28.05 -3.35
N GLY A 163 9.50 29.39 -3.43
CA GLY A 163 10.13 30.11 -4.54
C GLY A 163 11.66 29.98 -4.61
N LYS A 164 12.33 29.61 -3.51
CA LYS A 164 13.77 29.30 -3.50
C LYS A 164 14.08 27.95 -4.13
N LEU A 165 13.11 27.03 -4.20
CA LEU A 165 13.29 25.72 -4.81
C LEU A 165 13.33 25.84 -6.33
N LYS A 166 14.29 25.18 -6.96
CA LYS A 166 14.44 25.16 -8.43
C LYS A 166 13.49 24.12 -9.03
N LEU A 167 12.19 24.38 -8.95
CA LEU A 167 11.15 23.52 -9.50
C LEU A 167 10.86 23.89 -10.96
N ASN A 168 10.55 22.89 -11.78
CA ASN A 168 10.00 23.10 -13.12
C ASN A 168 8.47 23.25 -13.09
N ASP A 169 7.87 23.73 -14.19
CA ASP A 169 6.42 23.97 -14.26
C ASP A 169 5.59 22.72 -13.93
N ARG A 170 6.07 21.54 -14.33
CA ARG A 170 5.40 20.25 -14.09
C ARG A 170 5.44 19.86 -12.61
N GLU A 171 6.56 20.10 -11.94
CA GLU A 171 6.70 19.86 -10.50
C GLU A 171 5.82 20.82 -9.71
N MET A 172 5.84 22.12 -10.04
CA MET A 172 4.98 23.10 -9.37
C MET A 172 3.49 22.76 -9.51
N ASP A 173 3.07 22.36 -10.71
CA ASP A 173 1.70 21.93 -10.98
C ASP A 173 1.34 20.64 -10.23
N GLY A 174 2.25 19.66 -10.21
CA GLY A 174 2.06 18.42 -9.46
C GLY A 174 1.90 18.62 -7.96
N ILE A 175 2.69 19.50 -7.34
CA ILE A 175 2.54 19.83 -5.90
C ILE A 175 1.18 20.49 -5.63
N LYS A 176 0.73 21.41 -6.48
CA LYS A 176 -0.58 22.07 -6.33
C LYS A 176 -1.73 21.06 -6.41
N LEU A 177 -1.73 20.21 -7.44
CA LEU A 177 -2.73 19.17 -7.61
C LEU A 177 -2.73 18.19 -6.45
N SER A 178 -1.56 17.81 -5.94
CA SER A 178 -1.45 16.95 -4.77
C SER A 178 -2.13 17.54 -3.54
N ARG A 179 -2.03 18.85 -3.31
CA ARG A 179 -2.76 19.51 -2.20
C ARG A 179 -4.26 19.61 -2.41
N GLU A 180 -4.71 19.64 -3.66
CA GLU A 180 -6.14 19.61 -3.98
C GLU A 180 -6.73 18.22 -3.76
N PHE A 181 -6.00 17.16 -4.12
CA PHE A 181 -6.46 15.77 -3.98
C PHE A 181 -6.25 15.20 -2.57
N TYR A 182 -5.13 15.53 -1.92
CA TYR A 182 -4.72 14.95 -0.64
C TYR A 182 -4.66 16.03 0.44
N GLN A 183 -5.62 15.99 1.38
CA GLN A 183 -5.71 16.96 2.48
C GLN A 183 -4.61 16.76 3.53
N SER A 184 -4.26 15.52 3.81
CA SER A 184 -3.15 15.14 4.69
C SER A 184 -2.21 14.19 3.96
N VAL A 185 -0.91 14.41 4.15
CA VAL A 185 0.15 13.59 3.55
C VAL A 185 1.10 13.22 4.68
N ALA A 186 1.31 11.93 4.89
CA ALA A 186 2.28 11.42 5.86
C ALA A 186 3.70 11.56 5.31
N LEU A 187 4.30 12.74 5.47
CA LEU A 187 5.64 13.05 4.94
C LEU A 187 6.72 12.17 5.57
N GLU A 188 6.49 11.68 6.79
CA GLU A 188 7.37 10.80 7.55
C GLU A 188 7.63 9.49 6.79
N ASN A 189 6.61 8.94 6.13
CA ASN A 189 6.74 7.71 5.34
C ASN A 189 7.69 7.89 4.15
N TYR A 190 7.58 9.03 3.46
CA TYR A 190 8.46 9.35 2.32
C TYR A 190 9.89 9.73 2.75
N GLN A 191 10.04 10.32 3.95
CA GLN A 191 11.36 10.56 4.54
C GLN A 191 12.04 9.25 4.93
N ALA A 192 11.29 8.30 5.50
CA ALA A 192 11.77 6.96 5.80
C ALA A 192 12.15 6.20 4.52
N LEU A 193 11.32 6.26 3.47
CA LEU A 193 11.63 5.71 2.15
C LEU A 193 12.94 6.27 1.59
N LEU A 194 13.12 7.59 1.65
CA LEU A 194 14.36 8.24 1.20
C LEU A 194 15.58 7.76 2.01
N TYR A 195 15.45 7.70 3.33
CA TYR A 195 16.51 7.23 4.23
C TYR A 195 16.89 5.77 3.95
N ASN A 196 15.88 4.90 3.80
CA ASN A 196 16.08 3.48 3.58
C ASN A 196 16.79 3.22 2.25
N CYS A 197 16.31 3.85 1.17
CA CYS A 197 16.92 3.71 -0.16
C CYS A 197 18.38 4.20 -0.18
N LEU A 198 18.66 5.37 0.41
CA LEU A 198 20.03 5.90 0.48
C LEU A 198 20.95 5.03 1.35
N THR A 199 20.44 4.48 2.45
CA THR A 199 21.20 3.59 3.33
C THR A 199 21.58 2.29 2.62
N ARG A 200 20.63 1.66 1.91
CA ARG A 200 20.90 0.47 1.08
C ARG A 200 21.91 0.77 -0.02
N LEU A 201 21.79 1.91 -0.70
CA LEU A 201 22.74 2.34 -1.74
C LEU A 201 24.15 2.60 -1.18
N ALA A 202 24.27 3.04 0.08
CA ALA A 202 25.54 3.23 0.76
C ALA A 202 26.16 1.91 1.27
N GLY A 203 25.48 0.77 1.12
CA GLY A 203 25.91 -0.53 1.61
C GLY A 203 25.62 -0.75 3.11
N GLY A 204 24.72 0.05 3.69
CA GLY A 204 24.19 -0.20 5.02
C GLY A 204 23.18 -1.35 5.00
N GLU A 205 23.27 -2.24 5.98
CA GLU A 205 22.23 -3.23 6.25
C GLU A 205 21.09 -2.54 7.01
N LEU A 206 19.88 -2.65 6.46
CA LEU A 206 18.66 -2.37 7.18
C LEU A 206 18.03 -3.71 7.51
N GLU A 207 17.55 -3.87 8.74
CA GLU A 207 16.68 -5.00 9.06
C GLU A 207 15.41 -4.84 8.20
N SER A 208 15.31 -5.67 7.17
CA SER A 208 14.04 -5.89 6.48
C SER A 208 13.20 -6.78 7.39
N PRO A 209 11.96 -6.43 7.71
CA PRO A 209 11.04 -7.42 8.26
C PRO A 209 10.96 -8.56 7.26
N GLU A 210 11.33 -9.78 7.67
CA GLU A 210 11.12 -10.97 6.85
C GLU A 210 9.61 -11.15 6.70
N SER A 211 9.01 -10.67 5.60
CA SER A 211 7.68 -11.11 5.23
C SER A 211 7.80 -12.44 4.50
N GLU A 212 7.22 -13.49 5.08
CA GLU A 212 7.04 -14.76 4.38
C GLU A 212 6.09 -14.54 3.20
N PHE A 213 6.63 -14.67 1.99
CA PHE A 213 5.90 -14.53 0.74
C PHE A 213 4.88 -15.66 0.58
N THR A 214 3.60 -15.37 0.82
CA THR A 214 2.48 -16.33 0.68
C THR A 214 1.95 -16.44 -0.76
N GLY A 215 2.46 -15.64 -1.70
CA GLY A 215 1.99 -15.63 -3.09
C GLY A 215 0.69 -14.86 -3.33
N GLU A 216 0.15 -14.21 -2.30
CA GLU A 216 -0.98 -13.29 -2.40
C GLU A 216 -0.45 -11.85 -2.58
N PHE A 217 -1.11 -11.07 -3.44
CA PHE A 217 -0.71 -9.68 -3.67
C PHE A 217 -1.07 -8.84 -2.44
N GLU A 218 -0.05 -8.33 -1.76
CA GLU A 218 -0.24 -7.40 -0.64
C GLU A 218 -0.69 -6.02 -1.14
N SER A 219 -1.57 -5.41 -0.37
CA SER A 219 -2.14 -4.08 -0.61
C SER A 219 -1.08 -3.00 -0.41
N ALA A 220 -1.15 -1.91 -1.19
CA ALA A 220 -0.50 -0.68 -0.78
C ALA A 220 -1.22 -0.13 0.47
N GLY A 221 -0.71 -0.46 1.65
CA GLY A 221 -1.29 -0.05 2.94
C GLY A 221 -0.74 -0.80 4.15
N ASP A 222 -0.23 -2.03 3.98
CA ASP A 222 0.06 -2.94 5.10
C ASP A 222 1.37 -2.66 5.87
N ASN A 223 2.07 -1.55 5.56
CA ASN A 223 3.33 -1.18 6.23
C ASN A 223 3.15 -0.43 7.57
N ILE A 224 1.95 -0.43 8.17
CA ILE A 224 1.66 0.34 9.39
C ILE A 224 1.76 -0.50 10.66
N ASP A 225 1.55 -1.82 10.60
CA ASP A 225 1.36 -2.62 11.83
C ASP A 225 2.62 -3.33 12.37
N ALA A 226 3.74 -3.32 11.63
CA ALA A 226 4.99 -3.95 12.10
C ALA A 226 5.78 -3.11 13.13
N ALA A 227 5.34 -1.88 13.44
CA ALA A 227 6.11 -0.94 14.26
C ALA A 227 5.74 -0.94 15.76
N VAL A 228 4.75 -1.70 16.23
CA VAL A 228 4.20 -1.53 17.59
C VAL A 228 4.62 -2.60 18.61
N GLN A 229 5.42 -3.61 18.24
CA GLN A 229 5.88 -4.62 19.20
C GLN A 229 7.41 -4.73 19.28
N SER A 230 8.09 -3.67 19.73
CA SER A 230 9.45 -3.81 20.26
C SER A 230 9.84 -2.69 21.23
N GLU A 231 9.00 -2.42 22.23
CA GLU A 231 9.45 -1.72 23.44
C GLU A 231 9.06 -2.51 24.70
N LYS A 232 10.04 -3.32 25.15
CA LYS A 232 10.27 -3.99 26.46
C LYS A 232 11.07 -5.26 26.11
N GLU A 233 12.36 -5.41 26.36
CA GLU A 233 13.11 -5.23 27.61
C GLU A 233 14.61 -5.11 27.32
N ASN A 234 15.35 -4.54 28.26
CA ASN A 234 16.81 -4.54 28.35
C ASN A 234 17.19 -5.27 29.67
N PRO A 235 18.45 -5.70 29.90
CA PRO A 235 19.09 -6.92 29.42
C PRO A 235 19.38 -7.92 30.57
N GLU A 236 19.35 -9.23 30.29
CA GLU A 236 19.78 -10.24 31.28
C GLU A 236 21.30 -10.40 31.35
N THR A 237 21.82 -10.32 32.58
CA THR A 237 23.16 -10.75 32.98
C THR A 237 23.05 -12.10 33.71
N LYS A 238 23.89 -13.05 33.30
CA LYS A 238 24.08 -14.41 33.86
C LYS A 238 24.25 -14.45 35.39
N VAL A 239 23.56 -15.39 36.07
CA VAL A 239 24.11 -16.24 37.15
C VAL A 239 23.37 -17.60 37.15
N GLU A 240 24.12 -18.68 37.38
CA GLU A 240 23.74 -20.09 37.36
C GLU A 240 23.03 -20.60 38.65
N THR A 241 22.29 -21.71 38.47
CA THR A 241 22.06 -22.86 39.38
C THR A 241 21.42 -22.67 40.77
N GLU A 242 20.26 -23.33 41.02
CA GLU A 242 20.16 -24.64 41.71
C GLU A 242 18.70 -25.12 41.84
N ILE A 243 18.56 -26.43 42.08
CA ILE A 243 17.37 -27.28 42.00
C ILE A 243 16.65 -27.35 43.37
N SER A 244 15.31 -27.33 43.39
CA SER A 244 14.53 -28.14 44.37
C SER A 244 13.04 -28.24 44.02
N LYS A 245 12.54 -29.48 44.07
CA LYS A 245 11.13 -29.90 44.03
C LYS A 245 10.41 -29.52 45.33
N GLU A 246 9.11 -29.18 45.27
CA GLU A 246 7.99 -29.92 45.90
C GLU A 246 6.69 -29.09 45.94
N GLU A 247 5.62 -29.78 45.53
CA GLU A 247 4.24 -29.82 46.03
C GLU A 247 3.38 -28.56 46.27
N LYS A 248 2.16 -28.67 45.73
CA LYS A 248 0.94 -27.91 46.05
C LYS A 248 0.67 -27.84 47.57
N PRO A 249 -0.10 -26.83 47.99
CA PRO A 249 -1.47 -27.18 48.37
C PRO A 249 -2.53 -26.26 47.77
N GLU A 250 -3.70 -26.86 47.58
CA GLU A 250 -4.97 -26.25 47.27
C GLU A 250 -5.46 -25.40 48.44
N THR A 251 -6.00 -24.22 48.14
CA THR A 251 -7.11 -23.64 48.89
C THR A 251 -8.05 -22.93 47.93
N GLU A 252 -9.21 -23.53 47.74
CA GLU A 252 -10.40 -22.93 47.14
C GLU A 252 -10.84 -21.71 47.96
N VAL A 253 -11.14 -20.60 47.29
CA VAL A 253 -12.33 -19.80 47.62
C VAL A 253 -12.98 -19.37 46.30
N GLU A 254 -14.24 -19.77 46.21
CA GLU A 254 -15.21 -19.58 45.14
C GLU A 254 -15.54 -18.11 44.80
N THR A 255 -15.94 -17.94 43.53
CA THR A 255 -17.00 -17.06 43.00
C THR A 255 -16.79 -15.53 42.94
N GLU A 256 -16.52 -15.05 41.71
CA GLU A 256 -17.32 -14.00 41.04
C GLU A 256 -17.38 -14.34 39.54
N LYS A 257 -18.36 -15.15 39.11
CA LYS A 257 -18.57 -15.57 37.71
C LYS A 257 -19.97 -15.22 37.19
N VAL A 258 -20.58 -14.13 37.68
CA VAL A 258 -22.03 -13.86 37.42
C VAL A 258 -22.29 -12.51 36.73
N THR A 259 -21.26 -11.75 36.34
CA THR A 259 -21.46 -10.38 35.80
C THR A 259 -21.06 -10.15 34.34
N GLU A 260 -20.27 -11.02 33.70
CA GLU A 260 -19.83 -10.83 32.31
C GLU A 260 -20.82 -11.39 31.29
N ASP A 261 -21.34 -12.62 31.47
CA ASP A 261 -22.25 -13.29 30.52
C ASP A 261 -23.55 -12.53 30.23
N LYS A 262 -24.02 -11.67 31.15
CA LYS A 262 -25.24 -10.88 30.92
C LYS A 262 -25.05 -9.68 30.00
N LYS A 263 -23.85 -9.08 29.98
CA LYS A 263 -23.61 -7.87 29.16
C LYS A 263 -23.37 -8.21 27.71
N THR A 264 -22.75 -9.35 27.43
CA THR A 264 -22.54 -9.88 26.08
C THR A 264 -23.87 -10.24 25.43
N ASP A 265 -24.75 -10.95 26.13
CA ASP A 265 -26.09 -11.34 25.63
C ASP A 265 -27.01 -10.11 25.37
N ASP A 266 -26.90 -9.07 26.22
CA ASP A 266 -27.60 -7.80 26.03
C ASP A 266 -27.08 -7.02 24.80
N ASN A 267 -25.78 -7.11 24.48
CA ASN A 267 -25.19 -6.43 23.33
C ASN A 267 -25.45 -7.19 22.03
N GLU A 268 -25.38 -8.51 22.02
CA GLU A 268 -25.80 -9.38 20.90
C GLU A 268 -27.24 -9.07 20.49
N SER A 269 -28.14 -8.96 21.47
CA SER A 269 -29.54 -8.61 21.24
C SER A 269 -29.72 -7.23 20.57
N LYS A 270 -28.91 -6.23 20.92
CA LYS A 270 -28.97 -4.89 20.31
C LYS A 270 -28.47 -4.90 18.88
N VAL A 271 -27.32 -5.54 18.64
CA VAL A 271 -26.73 -5.65 17.30
C VAL A 271 -27.67 -6.39 16.35
N MET A 272 -28.27 -7.50 16.79
CA MET A 272 -29.28 -8.22 16.01
C MET A 272 -30.51 -7.37 15.67
N ASN A 273 -31.00 -6.56 16.61
CA ASN A 273 -32.14 -5.69 16.36
C ASN A 273 -31.81 -4.56 15.37
N LEU A 274 -30.59 -4.03 15.39
CA LEU A 274 -30.15 -3.03 14.42
C LEU A 274 -30.00 -3.63 13.01
N ILE A 275 -29.36 -4.81 12.89
CA ILE A 275 -29.24 -5.51 11.61
C ILE A 275 -30.63 -5.74 10.99
N ARG A 276 -31.60 -6.22 11.76
CA ARG A 276 -32.99 -6.39 11.29
C ARG A 276 -33.68 -5.10 10.85
N LYS A 277 -33.38 -3.98 11.51
CA LYS A 277 -34.08 -2.71 11.29
C LYS A 277 -33.51 -1.93 10.11
N MET A 278 -32.22 -2.07 9.87
CA MET A 278 -31.46 -1.31 8.86
C MET A 278 -31.09 -2.16 7.64
N ASP A 279 -31.49 -3.43 7.58
CA ASP A 279 -31.34 -4.25 6.39
C ASP A 279 -32.21 -3.73 5.23
N GLU A 280 -31.55 -3.23 4.19
CA GLU A 280 -32.19 -2.77 2.94
C GLU A 280 -32.32 -3.89 1.88
N GLY A 281 -31.97 -5.13 2.23
CA GLY A 281 -32.10 -6.32 1.40
C GLY A 281 -30.77 -7.02 1.12
N ASP A 282 -29.66 -6.29 1.17
CA ASP A 282 -28.30 -6.80 0.93
C ASP A 282 -27.47 -6.92 2.23
N GLY A 283 -28.08 -6.73 3.41
CA GLY A 283 -27.37 -6.63 4.70
C GLY A 283 -26.94 -5.20 5.03
N ILE A 284 -26.54 -4.97 6.27
CA ILE A 284 -26.06 -3.68 6.75
C ILE A 284 -24.53 -3.60 6.65
N TYR A 285 -24.02 -2.47 6.16
CA TYR A 285 -22.58 -2.23 6.09
C TYR A 285 -21.98 -1.99 7.48
N TYR A 286 -20.78 -2.52 7.73
CA TYR A 286 -20.11 -2.47 9.04
C TYR A 286 -19.98 -1.05 9.59
N ASP A 287 -19.55 -0.09 8.78
CA ASP A 287 -19.34 1.29 9.25
C ASP A 287 -20.67 1.93 9.68
N ASP A 288 -21.76 1.65 8.95
CA ASP A 288 -23.10 2.15 9.29
C ASP A 288 -23.64 1.49 10.57
N LEU A 289 -23.41 0.20 10.72
CA LEU A 289 -23.73 -0.54 11.94
C LEU A 289 -22.94 0.00 13.15
N GLY A 290 -21.65 0.27 12.96
CA GLY A 290 -20.74 0.86 13.95
C GLY A 290 -21.19 2.25 14.40
N ILE A 291 -21.57 3.11 13.46
CA ILE A 291 -22.11 4.45 13.77
C ILE A 291 -23.43 4.34 14.56
N ALA A 292 -24.32 3.41 14.17
CA ALA A 292 -25.61 3.24 14.80
C ALA A 292 -25.51 2.67 16.23
N ILE A 293 -24.65 1.66 16.45
CA ILE A 293 -24.51 1.00 17.75
C ILE A 293 -23.57 1.77 18.70
N SER A 294 -22.69 2.63 18.19
CA SER A 294 -21.85 3.50 19.02
C SER A 294 -22.68 4.40 19.95
N MET A 295 -23.87 4.82 19.51
CA MET A 295 -24.81 5.58 20.33
C MET A 295 -25.44 4.75 21.46
N GLU A 296 -25.39 3.42 21.38
CA GLU A 296 -25.92 2.47 22.36
C GLU A 296 -24.83 1.90 23.29
N GLY A 297 -23.59 2.41 23.17
CA GLY A 297 -22.47 2.10 24.06
C GLY A 297 -21.66 0.86 23.67
N VAL A 298 -21.73 0.42 22.40
CA VAL A 298 -20.85 -0.62 21.84
C VAL A 298 -19.83 0.07 20.95
N ASP A 299 -18.55 -0.03 21.28
CA ASP A 299 -17.44 0.48 20.47
C ASP A 299 -16.99 -0.55 19.43
N GLY A 300 -16.14 -0.13 18.48
CA GLY A 300 -15.69 -0.98 17.35
C GLY A 300 -15.16 -2.35 17.79
N PRO A 301 -14.21 -2.43 18.74
CA PRO A 301 -13.70 -3.72 19.21
C PRO A 301 -14.78 -4.62 19.83
N MET A 302 -15.71 -4.05 20.60
CA MET A 302 -16.83 -4.82 21.18
C MET A 302 -17.85 -5.24 20.11
N LEU A 303 -18.03 -4.46 19.05
CA LEU A 303 -18.88 -4.82 17.92
C LEU A 303 -18.29 -6.01 17.16
N ASP A 304 -16.98 -6.05 16.95
CA ASP A 304 -16.28 -7.16 16.29
C ASP A 304 -16.47 -8.46 17.08
N GLU A 305 -16.26 -8.43 18.40
CA GLU A 305 -16.49 -9.59 19.28
C GLU A 305 -17.95 -10.10 19.22
N VAL A 306 -18.91 -9.17 19.17
CA VAL A 306 -20.34 -9.51 19.09
C VAL A 306 -20.70 -10.10 17.72
N LEU A 307 -20.16 -9.55 16.62
CA LEU A 307 -20.40 -10.06 15.27
C LEU A 307 -19.78 -11.44 15.07
N ASP A 308 -18.59 -11.68 15.62
CA ASP A 308 -17.95 -13.00 15.62
C ASP A 308 -18.79 -14.01 16.41
N SER A 309 -19.24 -13.66 17.62
CA SER A 309 -20.13 -14.51 18.42
C SER A 309 -21.43 -14.86 17.67
N LEU A 310 -22.10 -13.86 17.09
CA LEU A 310 -23.35 -14.07 16.33
C LEU A 310 -23.13 -14.91 15.06
N THR A 311 -21.96 -14.81 14.43
CA THR A 311 -21.57 -15.60 13.26
C THR A 311 -21.31 -17.05 13.65
N ASP A 312 -20.60 -17.29 14.75
CA ASP A 312 -20.34 -18.63 15.29
C ASP A 312 -21.63 -19.34 15.73
N GLN A 313 -22.60 -18.59 16.27
CA GLN A 313 -23.94 -19.08 16.58
C GLN A 313 -24.81 -19.32 15.32
N GLY A 314 -24.39 -18.82 14.17
CA GLY A 314 -25.12 -18.92 12.90
C GLY A 314 -26.38 -18.06 12.85
N LEU A 315 -26.44 -16.98 13.64
CA LEU A 315 -27.57 -16.04 13.66
C LEU A 315 -27.43 -14.94 12.60
N ILE A 316 -26.20 -14.66 12.16
CA ILE A 316 -25.89 -13.74 11.07
C ILE A 316 -24.94 -14.39 10.06
N TYR A 317 -24.92 -13.85 8.86
CA TYR A 317 -23.94 -14.20 7.82
C TYR A 317 -23.58 -12.96 7.00
N GLN A 318 -22.48 -13.09 6.24
CA GLN A 318 -21.98 -12.02 5.40
C GLN A 318 -22.29 -12.30 3.91
N PRO A 319 -23.34 -11.69 3.32
CA PRO A 319 -23.63 -11.86 1.89
C PRO A 319 -22.57 -11.22 0.98
N ARG A 320 -21.89 -10.17 1.45
CA ARG A 320 -20.80 -9.46 0.79
C ARG A 320 -19.78 -9.02 1.84
N PHE A 321 -18.57 -8.67 1.41
CA PHE A 321 -17.52 -8.18 2.31
C PHE A 321 -18.04 -6.99 3.15
N ASN A 322 -17.84 -7.05 4.47
CA ASN A 322 -18.29 -6.05 5.45
C ASN A 322 -19.80 -5.75 5.45
N HIS A 323 -20.63 -6.65 4.93
CA HIS A 323 -22.09 -6.55 5.05
C HIS A 323 -22.60 -7.68 5.94
N TYR A 324 -23.40 -7.36 6.96
CA TYR A 324 -23.96 -8.33 7.90
C TYR A 324 -25.46 -8.44 7.74
N LYS A 325 -25.97 -9.68 7.71
CA LYS A 325 -27.39 -9.96 7.55
C LYS A 325 -27.83 -11.09 8.46
N GLU A 326 -29.08 -11.04 8.93
CA GLU A 326 -29.68 -12.16 9.67
C GLU A 326 -29.79 -13.41 8.78
N ALA A 327 -29.37 -14.56 9.33
CA ALA A 327 -29.40 -15.87 8.70
C ALA A 327 -30.80 -16.47 8.54
#